data_AF-A0A2N2ZMP8-F1
#
_entry.id   AF-A0A2N2ZMP8-F1
#
_cell.length_a   1.000
_cell.length_b   1.000
_cell.length_c   1.000
_cell.angle_alpha   90.00
_cell.angle_beta   90.00
_cell.angle_gamma   90.00
#
_symmetry.space_group_name_H-M   'P 1'
#
loop_
_entity.id
_entity.type
_entity.pdbx_description
1 polymer ?
#
loop_
_entity_poly.entity_id
_entity_poly.type
_entity_poly.pdbx_seq_one_letter_code
_entity_poly.pdbx_strand_id
1 'polypeptide(L)'
;METRIHKALYQWFPDAFSDDKKSVIESDYITLRRLAKYEIKLINGNCENKTEPFKIINLLYSEGSLYEKNTIENEFLKVIASEEKSMTLQEHLNLMPEALRSIYLKVILQN
;
A
#
# COMPACT_ATOMS: atom_id res chain seq x y z
N MET A 1 -13.18 -11.36 10.53
CA MET A 1 -12.61 -12.50 9.78
C MET A 1 -11.21 -12.10 9.38
N GLU A 2 -10.24 -12.99 9.56
CA GLU A 2 -8.85 -12.75 9.14
C GLU A 2 -8.74 -12.96 7.63
N THR A 3 -8.39 -11.92 6.88
CA THR A 3 -8.37 -11.93 5.42
C THR A 3 -6.97 -12.25 4.89
N ARG A 4 -6.85 -12.50 3.57
CA ARG A 4 -5.55 -12.70 2.92
C ARG A 4 -4.66 -11.46 3.04
N ILE A 5 -5.26 -10.27 2.90
CA ILE A 5 -4.57 -8.98 3.06
C ILE A 5 -4.01 -8.86 4.47
N HIS A 6 -4.84 -9.11 5.48
CA HIS A 6 -4.43 -9.02 6.88
C HIS A 6 -3.26 -9.98 7.18
N LYS A 7 -3.39 -11.26 6.79
CA LYS A 7 -2.32 -12.26 6.96
C LYS A 7 -1.02 -11.88 6.28
N ALA A 8 -1.09 -11.50 5.01
CA ALA A 8 0.10 -11.17 4.23
C ALA A 8 0.81 -9.94 4.83
N LEU A 9 0.08 -8.86 5.12
CA LEU A 9 0.72 -7.63 5.56
C LEU A 9 1.33 -7.75 6.96
N TYR A 10 0.69 -8.45 7.89
CA TYR A 10 1.26 -8.69 9.23
C TYR A 10 2.47 -9.63 9.20
N GLN A 11 2.51 -10.58 8.25
CA GLN A 11 3.66 -11.48 8.09
C GLN A 11 4.86 -10.78 7.45
N TRP A 12 4.63 -9.95 6.43
CA TRP A 12 5.69 -9.33 5.65
C TRP A 12 6.18 -8.00 6.25
N PHE A 13 5.32 -7.28 6.96
CA PHE A 13 5.65 -5.97 7.55
C PHE A 13 5.28 -5.89 9.03
N PRO A 14 5.84 -6.75 9.89
CA PRO A 14 5.52 -6.75 11.32
C PRO A 14 5.79 -5.38 11.98
N ASP A 15 6.82 -4.67 11.54
CA ASP A 15 7.20 -3.34 12.04
C ASP A 15 6.18 -2.25 11.70
N ALA A 16 5.41 -2.42 10.63
CA ALA A 16 4.34 -1.47 10.28
C ALA A 16 3.14 -1.55 11.24
N PHE A 17 3.03 -2.65 12.00
CA PHE A 17 1.89 -2.96 12.89
C PHE A 17 2.32 -3.22 14.34
N SER A 18 3.58 -2.94 14.70
CA SER A 18 4.16 -3.27 16.01
C SER A 18 3.53 -2.53 17.20
N ASP A 19 2.87 -1.39 16.95
CA ASP A 19 2.17 -0.59 17.97
C ASP A 19 0.78 -1.12 18.34
N ASP A 20 0.31 -2.19 17.69
CA ASP A 20 -1.01 -2.74 17.99
C ASP A 20 -1.03 -3.51 19.31
N LYS A 21 -1.89 -3.03 20.22
CA LYS A 21 -2.52 -3.91 21.20
C LYS A 21 -3.30 -4.96 20.40
N LYS A 22 -2.74 -6.17 20.32
CA LYS A 22 -3.18 -7.40 19.60
C LYS A 22 -4.67 -7.80 19.66
N SER A 23 -5.59 -6.98 20.18
CA SER A 23 -6.97 -7.38 20.50
C SER A 23 -8.05 -6.93 19.51
N VAL A 24 -7.71 -6.21 18.43
CA VAL A 24 -8.72 -5.81 17.42
C VAL A 24 -8.30 -6.35 16.07
N ILE A 25 -9.10 -7.26 15.51
CA ILE A 25 -8.99 -7.68 14.11
C ILE A 25 -9.29 -6.43 13.28
N GLU A 26 -8.25 -5.79 12.74
CA GLU A 26 -8.42 -4.63 11.88
C GLU A 26 -9.00 -5.04 10.53
N SER A 27 -9.86 -4.18 9.96
CA SER A 27 -10.37 -4.41 8.61
C SER A 27 -9.26 -4.22 7.57
N ASP A 28 -9.45 -4.79 6.38
CA ASP A 28 -8.54 -4.61 5.24
C ASP A 28 -8.28 -3.14 4.94
N TYR A 29 -9.32 -2.31 5.09
CA TYR A 29 -9.24 -0.86 4.90
C TYR A 29 -8.21 -0.22 5.84
N ILE A 30 -8.31 -0.50 7.14
CA ILE A 30 -7.39 0.08 8.14
C ILE A 30 -5.98 -0.46 7.93
N THR A 31 -5.85 -1.75 7.64
CA THR A 31 -4.55 -2.41 7.42
C THR A 31 -3.81 -1.80 6.23
N LEU A 32 -4.48 -1.64 5.09
CA LEU A 32 -3.90 -1.06 3.88
C LEU A 32 -3.55 0.42 4.07
N ARG A 33 -4.43 1.18 4.71
CA ARG A 33 -4.19 2.60 5.00
C ARG A 33 -2.98 2.82 5.90
N ARG A 34 -2.77 1.94 6.87
CA ARG A 34 -1.57 1.96 7.72
C ARG A 34 -0.32 1.62 6.94
N LEU A 35 -0.36 0.58 6.11
CA LEU A 35 0.76 0.23 5.24
C LEU A 35 1.12 1.41 4.32
N ALA A 36 0.14 2.11 3.75
CA ALA A 36 0.39 3.29 2.93
C ALA A 36 1.14 4.39 3.69
N LYS A 37 0.70 4.69 4.91
CA LYS A 37 1.38 5.67 5.79
C LYS A 37 2.79 5.21 6.17
N TYR A 38 2.98 3.92 6.40
CA TYR A 38 4.29 3.35 6.65
C TYR A 38 5.20 3.51 5.43
N GLU A 39 4.70 3.21 4.23
CA GLU A 39 5.46 3.36 2.98
C GLU A 39 5.84 4.83 2.74
N ILE A 40 4.93 5.78 2.98
CA ILE A 40 5.25 7.22 2.91
C ILE A 40 6.41 7.58 3.86
N LYS A 41 6.45 7.02 5.07
CA LYS A 41 7.56 7.23 5.99
C LYS A 41 8.87 6.65 5.46
N LEU A 42 8.84 5.46 4.84
CA LEU A 42 10.02 4.85 4.22
C LEU A 42 10.55 5.68 3.04
N ILE A 43 9.64 6.18 2.19
CA ILE A 43 9.99 7.04 1.06
C ILE A 43 10.64 8.33 1.55
N ASN A 44 10.00 9.03 2.50
CA ASN A 44 10.50 10.28 3.06
C ASN A 44 11.80 10.11 3.86
N GLY A 45 11.96 8.95 4.52
CA GLY A 45 13.20 8.58 5.21
C GLY A 45 14.30 8.06 4.28
N ASN A 46 14.02 7.94 2.98
CA ASN A 46 14.89 7.35 1.96
C ASN A 46 15.46 5.98 2.37
N CYS A 47 14.64 5.15 3.01
CA CYS A 47 15.04 3.82 3.46
C CYS A 47 15.27 2.88 2.26
N GLU A 48 16.20 1.93 2.38
CA GLU A 48 16.53 0.99 1.28
C GLU A 48 15.35 0.08 0.90
N ASN A 49 14.48 -0.23 1.87
CA ASN A 49 13.33 -1.13 1.72
C ASN A 49 12.03 -0.45 1.23
N LYS A 50 12.06 0.83 0.86
CA LYS A 50 10.90 1.62 0.37
C LYS A 50 10.24 1.14 -0.93
N THR A 51 10.65 -0.01 -1.45
CA THR A 51 10.04 -0.67 -2.64
C THR A 51 9.33 -1.96 -2.27
N GLU A 52 9.56 -2.51 -1.08
CA GLU A 52 9.02 -3.80 -0.67
C GLU A 52 7.49 -3.75 -0.51
N PRO A 53 6.89 -2.72 0.14
CA PRO A 53 5.44 -2.64 0.23
C PRO A 53 4.75 -2.60 -1.13
N PHE A 54 5.29 -1.86 -2.11
CA PHE A 54 4.75 -1.89 -3.49
C PHE A 54 4.80 -3.28 -4.14
N LYS A 55 5.86 -4.06 -3.91
CA LYS A 55 5.96 -5.43 -4.45
C LYS A 55 4.90 -6.35 -3.86
N ILE A 56 4.70 -6.30 -2.55
CA ILE A 56 3.70 -7.12 -1.86
C ILE A 56 2.28 -6.70 -2.25
N ILE A 57 2.03 -5.38 -2.35
CA ILE A 57 0.75 -4.87 -2.86
C ILE A 57 0.51 -5.32 -4.29
N ASN A 58 1.52 -5.31 -5.16
CA ASN A 58 1.38 -5.79 -6.53
C ASN A 58 1.01 -7.28 -6.59
N LEU A 59 1.57 -8.11 -5.70
CA LEU A 59 1.21 -9.53 -5.59
C LEU A 59 -0.26 -9.69 -5.13
N LEU A 60 -0.62 -8.99 -4.05
CA LEU A 60 -1.99 -9.02 -3.51
C LEU A 60 -3.02 -8.50 -4.51
N TYR A 61 -2.67 -7.48 -5.30
CA TYR A 61 -3.53 -6.93 -6.33
C TYR A 61 -3.69 -7.91 -7.48
N SER A 62 -2.60 -8.52 -7.95
CA SER A 62 -2.61 -9.44 -9.10
C SER A 62 -3.45 -10.68 -8.84
N GLU A 63 -3.33 -11.26 -7.64
CA GLU A 63 -4.08 -12.46 -7.22
C GLU A 63 -5.41 -12.13 -6.53
N GLY A 64 -5.73 -10.85 -6.39
CA GLY A 64 -6.88 -10.36 -5.61
C GLY A 64 -8.21 -10.45 -6.34
N SER A 65 -9.27 -10.69 -5.58
CA SER A 65 -10.65 -10.50 -6.01
C SER A 65 -10.94 -9.03 -6.38
N LEU A 66 -12.05 -8.78 -7.07
CA LEU A 66 -12.47 -7.40 -7.40
C LEU A 66 -12.61 -6.54 -6.13
N TYR A 67 -13.10 -7.13 -5.05
CA TYR A 67 -13.19 -6.46 -3.75
C TYR A 67 -11.81 -6.04 -3.25
N GLU A 68 -10.84 -6.95 -3.20
CA GLU A 68 -9.48 -6.66 -2.72
C GLU A 68 -8.78 -5.62 -3.59
N LYS A 69 -8.91 -5.71 -4.91
CA LYS A 69 -8.38 -4.73 -5.86
C LYS A 69 -8.93 -3.33 -5.59
N ASN A 70 -10.26 -3.22 -5.44
CA ASN A 70 -10.90 -1.95 -5.13
C ASN A 70 -10.48 -1.40 -3.76
N THR A 71 -10.32 -2.26 -2.76
CA THR A 71 -9.85 -1.85 -1.43
C THR A 71 -8.41 -1.35 -1.48
N ILE A 72 -7.52 -2.03 -2.22
CA ILE A 72 -6.13 -1.59 -2.44
C ILE A 72 -6.08 -0.24 -3.17
N GLU A 73 -6.86 -0.06 -4.23
CA GLU A 73 -6.93 1.22 -4.96
C GLU A 73 -7.34 2.37 -4.03
N ASN A 74 -8.38 2.17 -3.21
CA ASN A 74 -8.97 3.22 -2.38
C ASN A 74 -8.20 3.51 -1.07
N GLU A 75 -7.60 2.50 -0.46
CA GLU A 75 -7.00 2.65 0.89
C GLU A 75 -5.49 2.66 0.88
N PHE A 76 -4.86 2.11 -0.17
CA PHE A 76 -3.42 2.16 -0.34
C PHE A 76 -3.02 3.19 -1.40
N LEU A 77 -3.34 2.94 -2.67
CA LEU A 77 -2.85 3.77 -3.78
C LEU A 77 -3.36 5.21 -3.70
N LYS A 78 -4.64 5.41 -3.36
CA LYS A 78 -5.22 6.75 -3.20
C LYS A 78 -4.55 7.54 -2.08
N VAL A 79 -4.12 6.89 -1.00
CA VAL A 79 -3.42 7.55 0.11
C VAL A 79 -2.03 8.00 -0.34
N ILE A 80 -1.28 7.15 -1.04
CA ILE A 80 0.01 7.52 -1.63
C ILE A 80 -0.14 8.67 -2.62
N ALA A 81 -1.15 8.61 -3.50
CA ALA A 81 -1.45 9.65 -4.48
C ALA A 81 -1.86 10.97 -3.83
N SER A 82 -2.50 10.95 -2.66
CA SER A 82 -2.92 12.16 -1.95
C SER A 82 -1.75 12.92 -1.32
N GLU A 83 -0.65 12.22 -1.01
CA GLU A 83 0.59 12.84 -0.51
C GLU A 83 1.52 13.30 -1.65
N GLU A 84 1.18 12.97 -2.90
CA GLU A 84 1.97 13.32 -4.06
C GLU A 84 1.98 14.85 -4.28
N LYS A 85 3.17 15.37 -4.57
CA LYS A 85 3.36 16.73 -5.10
C LYS A 85 3.79 16.61 -6.56
N SER A 86 3.59 17.65 -7.37
CA SER A 86 3.92 17.63 -8.80
C SER A 86 5.38 17.23 -9.13
N MET A 87 6.29 17.24 -8.16
CA MET A 87 7.69 16.81 -8.32
C MET A 87 7.98 15.36 -7.88
N THR A 88 7.06 14.66 -7.21
CA THR A 88 7.30 13.33 -6.62
C THR A 88 6.67 12.17 -7.41
N LEU A 89 5.87 12.46 -8.45
CA LEU A 89 5.23 11.45 -9.29
C LEU A 89 6.24 10.46 -9.90
N GLN A 90 7.30 10.99 -10.53
CA GLN A 90 8.30 10.17 -11.20
C GLN A 90 9.05 9.27 -10.20
N GLU A 91 9.29 9.78 -8.99
CA GLU A 91 9.90 9.01 -7.91
C GLU A 91 8.98 7.85 -7.49
N HIS A 92 7.70 8.11 -7.24
CA HIS A 92 6.73 7.07 -6.90
C HIS A 92 6.62 6.00 -7.99
N LEU A 93 6.55 6.39 -9.27
CA LEU A 93 6.49 5.45 -10.39
C LEU A 93 7.74 4.57 -10.47
N ASN A 94 8.92 5.12 -10.19
CA ASN A 94 10.17 4.35 -10.19
C ASN A 94 10.23 3.30 -9.06
N LEU A 95 9.58 3.55 -7.93
CA LEU A 95 9.51 2.61 -6.80
C LEU A 95 8.49 1.49 -7.03
N MET A 96 7.52 1.71 -7.91
CA MET A 96 6.45 0.75 -8.19
C MET A 96 6.83 -0.27 -9.27
N PRO A 97 6.38 -1.53 -9.13
CA PRO A 97 6.37 -2.50 -10.22
C PRO A 97 5.54 -2.01 -11.41
N GLU A 98 5.95 -2.39 -12.62
CA GLU A 98 5.34 -1.91 -13.88
C GLU A 98 3.82 -2.13 -13.94
N ALA A 99 3.35 -3.30 -13.49
CA ALA A 99 1.93 -3.62 -13.45
C ALA A 99 1.12 -2.67 -12.55
N LEU A 100 1.71 -2.17 -11.47
CA LEU A 100 1.05 -1.29 -10.50
C LEU A 100 1.04 0.17 -10.96
N ARG A 101 1.99 0.58 -11.81
CA ARG A 101 2.11 1.97 -12.30
C ARG A 101 0.86 2.43 -13.05
N SER A 102 0.34 1.60 -13.95
CA SER A 102 -0.85 1.94 -14.74
C SER A 102 -2.09 2.12 -13.87
N ILE A 103 -2.23 1.29 -12.83
CA ILE A 103 -3.31 1.35 -11.85
C ILE A 103 -3.16 2.59 -10.97
N TYR A 104 -1.94 2.90 -10.53
CA TYR A 104 -1.66 4.10 -9.75
C TYR A 104 -1.98 5.38 -10.54
N LEU A 105 -1.59 5.47 -11.82
CA LEU A 105 -1.95 6.59 -12.70
C LEU A 105 -3.46 6.69 -12.89
N LYS A 106 -4.18 5.57 -13.05
CA LYS A 106 -5.64 5.56 -13.09
C LYS A 106 -6.23 6.17 -11.80
N VAL A 107 -5.71 5.79 -10.63
CA VAL A 107 -6.19 6.31 -9.34
C VAL A 107 -5.95 7.82 -9.22
N ILE A 108 -4.80 8.32 -9.69
CA ILE A 108 -4.52 9.77 -9.72
C ILE A 108 -5.52 10.51 -10.61
N LEU A 109 -5.79 10.01 -11.82
CA LEU A 109 -6.70 10.65 -12.78
C LEU A 109 -8.17 10.60 -12.34
N GLN A 110 -8.53 9.68 -11.44
CA GLN A 110 -9.88 9.52 -10.90
C GLN A 110 -10.13 10.30 -9.61
N ASN A 111 -9.09 10.86 -9.00
CA ASN A 111 -9.20 11.78 -7.85
C ASN A 111 -9.54 13.20 -8.30
#